data_AF-A0A072PUT3-F1
#
_entry.id   AF-A0A072PUT3-F1
#
_cell.length_a   1.000
_cell.length_b   1.000
_cell.length_c   1.000
_cell.angle_alpha   90.00
_cell.angle_beta   90.00
_cell.angle_gamma   90.00
#
_symmetry.space_group_name_H-M   'P 1'
#
loop_
_entity.id
_entity.type
_entity.pdbx_description
1 polymer ?
#
loop_
_entity_poly.entity_id
_entity_poly.type
_entity_poly.pdbx_seq_one_letter_code
_entity_poly.pdbx_strand_id
1 'polypeptide(L)'
;MSHLVGLYPIPHITASNSTTFNAALTSLRHRLDNGGGSCGWPRAWTVSLAARTFATDVVHDYFTDQLWNCTFNTSLLNQGYPAAFQIDGNFGTTAGVVEALLQSHESISIVNGTGNSTGTGLRPAYTGDLNKAVLIRLLPALPPAWGANGGGSVSGLMARGGFGVNMSWSDKGQLTGATITSNLGQEAYVTLGKAAIGSSDSENATSIRIAGGEPGKFVHLNTVQGMTYNVTLA
;
A
#
# COMPACT_ATOMS: atom_id res chain seq x y z
N MET A 1 -17.38 -5.34 -8.73
CA MET A 1 -16.40 -4.45 -9.41
C MET A 1 -15.37 -5.27 -10.19
N SER A 2 -15.79 -6.25 -10.98
CA SER A 2 -14.89 -7.28 -11.52
C SER A 2 -13.84 -6.75 -12.50
N HIS A 3 -14.17 -5.69 -13.25
CA HIS A 3 -13.24 -5.02 -14.17
C HIS A 3 -12.05 -4.32 -13.46
N LEU A 4 -12.10 -4.19 -12.12
CA LEU A 4 -11.01 -3.64 -11.32
C LEU A 4 -10.05 -4.73 -10.78
N VAL A 5 -10.18 -5.98 -11.22
CA VAL A 5 -9.23 -7.06 -10.84
C VAL A 5 -7.77 -6.71 -11.17
N GLY A 6 -7.57 -5.92 -12.23
CA GLY A 6 -6.27 -5.38 -12.63
C GLY A 6 -5.67 -4.35 -11.67
N LEU A 7 -6.46 -3.78 -10.76
CA LEU A 7 -6.01 -2.87 -9.70
C LEU A 7 -5.71 -3.63 -8.40
N TYR A 8 -6.62 -4.55 -8.02
CA TYR A 8 -6.42 -5.48 -6.92
C TYR A 8 -7.15 -6.81 -7.19
N PRO A 9 -6.50 -7.96 -7.00
CA PRO A 9 -5.15 -8.14 -6.42
C PRO A 9 -4.00 -8.01 -7.43
N ILE A 10 -4.31 -8.03 -8.73
CA ILE A 10 -3.31 -7.97 -9.81
C ILE A 10 -2.75 -6.54 -9.89
N PRO A 11 -1.44 -6.34 -10.15
CA PRO A 11 -0.83 -5.02 -10.25
C PRO A 11 -0.73 -4.51 -11.71
N HIS A 12 -1.78 -4.67 -12.53
CA HIS A 12 -1.77 -4.16 -13.92
C HIS A 12 -2.13 -2.68 -14.01
N ILE A 13 -2.92 -2.18 -13.07
CA ILE A 13 -3.31 -0.78 -12.91
C ILE A 13 -2.62 -0.28 -11.64
N THR A 14 -1.67 0.63 -11.79
CA THR A 14 -0.92 1.22 -10.68
C THR A 14 -0.72 2.71 -10.91
N ALA A 15 -0.27 3.43 -9.88
CA ALA A 15 -0.07 4.88 -9.96
C ALA A 15 0.93 5.31 -11.04
N SER A 16 1.77 4.38 -11.49
CA SER A 16 2.73 4.60 -12.59
C SER A 16 2.07 4.88 -13.95
N ASN A 17 0.79 4.53 -14.14
CA ASN A 17 -0.02 4.97 -15.29
C ASN A 17 -1.23 5.77 -14.79
N SER A 18 -1.07 7.09 -14.68
CA SER A 18 -2.06 8.00 -14.13
C SER A 18 -3.41 7.94 -14.83
N THR A 19 -3.44 7.74 -16.15
CA THR A 19 -4.70 7.64 -16.93
C THR A 19 -5.54 6.46 -16.46
N THR A 20 -4.97 5.25 -16.46
CA THR A 20 -5.71 4.05 -16.04
C THR A 20 -5.99 4.02 -14.55
N PHE A 21 -5.07 4.55 -13.74
CA PHE A 21 -5.21 4.66 -12.30
C PHE A 21 -6.38 5.57 -11.90
N ASN A 22 -6.44 6.78 -12.48
CA ASN A 22 -7.52 7.73 -12.24
C ASN A 22 -8.86 7.17 -12.75
N ALA A 23 -8.89 6.51 -13.91
CA ALA A 23 -10.09 5.85 -14.41
C ALA A 23 -10.60 4.74 -13.48
N ALA A 24 -9.68 3.97 -12.87
CA ALA A 24 -10.03 2.94 -11.89
C ALA A 24 -10.61 3.55 -10.61
N LEU A 25 -10.02 4.63 -10.09
CA LEU A 25 -10.57 5.37 -8.95
C LEU A 25 -11.96 5.96 -9.26
N THR A 26 -12.14 6.56 -10.44
CA THR A 26 -13.45 7.05 -10.89
C THR A 26 -14.47 5.92 -10.98
N SER A 27 -14.09 4.77 -11.53
CA SER A 27 -14.96 3.60 -11.64
C SER A 27 -15.33 3.00 -10.28
N LEU A 28 -14.38 2.97 -9.34
CA LEU A 28 -14.60 2.59 -7.95
C LEU A 28 -15.65 3.50 -7.32
N ARG A 29 -15.39 4.83 -7.29
CA ARG A 29 -16.32 5.80 -6.68
C ARG A 29 -17.70 5.74 -7.32
N HIS A 30 -17.79 5.70 -8.64
CA HIS A 30 -19.07 5.58 -9.33
C HIS A 30 -19.85 4.32 -8.92
N ARG A 31 -19.17 3.18 -8.70
CA ARG A 31 -19.83 1.96 -8.20
C ARG A 31 -20.33 2.14 -6.78
N LEU A 32 -19.58 2.79 -5.90
CA LEU A 32 -19.97 3.06 -4.52
C LEU A 32 -21.18 4.01 -4.47
N ASP A 33 -21.16 5.08 -5.27
CA ASP A 33 -22.26 6.06 -5.37
C ASP A 33 -23.57 5.44 -5.89
N ASN A 34 -23.50 4.27 -6.52
CA ASN A 34 -24.63 3.54 -7.09
C ASN A 34 -24.89 2.19 -6.37
N GLY A 35 -24.59 2.12 -5.07
CA GLY A 35 -24.97 1.00 -4.20
C GLY A 35 -24.02 -0.21 -4.21
N GLY A 36 -22.82 -0.05 -4.77
CA GLY A 36 -21.74 -1.04 -4.67
C GLY A 36 -21.07 -1.06 -3.30
N GLY A 37 -20.33 -2.13 -2.99
CA GLY A 37 -19.59 -2.23 -1.72
C GLY A 37 -20.46 -2.61 -0.52
N SER A 38 -21.48 -3.44 -0.74
CA SER A 38 -22.33 -4.01 0.32
C SER A 38 -21.54 -4.88 1.30
N CYS A 39 -22.15 -5.20 2.45
CA CYS A 39 -21.55 -6.05 3.49
C CYS A 39 -21.00 -7.37 2.94
N GLY A 40 -19.90 -7.83 3.55
CA GLY A 40 -19.25 -9.09 3.20
C GLY A 40 -17.94 -8.90 2.46
N TRP A 41 -17.61 -9.84 1.58
CA TRP A 41 -16.53 -9.70 0.60
C TRP A 41 -16.59 -8.44 -0.28
N PRO A 42 -17.74 -7.88 -0.71
CA PRO A 42 -17.73 -6.74 -1.63
C PRO A 42 -17.10 -5.51 -0.96
N ARG A 43 -17.47 -5.25 0.29
CA ARG A 43 -16.92 -4.17 1.12
C ARG A 43 -15.47 -4.43 1.50
N ALA A 44 -15.13 -5.65 1.90
CA ALA A 44 -13.73 -6.01 2.16
C ALA A 44 -12.84 -5.74 0.94
N TRP A 45 -13.32 -6.09 -0.27
CA TRP A 45 -12.61 -5.80 -1.51
C TRP A 45 -12.56 -4.30 -1.83
N THR A 46 -13.61 -3.54 -1.52
CA THR A 46 -13.59 -2.06 -1.59
C THR A 46 -12.44 -1.47 -0.78
N VAL A 47 -12.19 -1.96 0.44
CA VAL A 47 -11.08 -1.45 1.28
C VAL A 47 -9.74 -1.68 0.57
N SER A 48 -9.50 -2.87 0.00
CA SER A 48 -8.26 -3.14 -0.75
C SER A 48 -8.13 -2.30 -2.03
N LEU A 49 -9.22 -2.13 -2.79
CA LEU A 49 -9.22 -1.29 -4.00
C LEU A 49 -8.96 0.17 -3.65
N ALA A 50 -9.61 0.69 -2.61
CA ALA A 50 -9.42 2.04 -2.11
C ALA A 50 -7.98 2.28 -1.66
N ALA A 51 -7.42 1.34 -0.90
CA ALA A 51 -6.03 1.37 -0.48
C ALA A 51 -5.06 1.44 -1.67
N ARG A 52 -5.27 0.60 -2.70
CA ARG A 52 -4.48 0.64 -3.95
C ARG A 52 -4.57 1.97 -4.69
N THR A 53 -5.70 2.68 -4.57
CA THR A 53 -5.91 4.01 -5.16
C THR A 53 -5.54 5.18 -4.25
N PHE A 54 -5.00 4.90 -3.04
CA PHE A 54 -4.69 5.91 -2.03
C PHE A 54 -5.91 6.71 -1.52
N ALA A 55 -7.12 6.16 -1.66
CA ALA A 55 -8.38 6.79 -1.24
C ALA A 55 -8.63 6.54 0.25
N THR A 56 -7.98 7.34 1.10
CA THR A 56 -7.97 7.18 2.56
C THR A 56 -9.34 7.36 3.22
N ASP A 57 -10.18 8.22 2.64
CA ASP A 57 -11.60 8.40 2.96
C ASP A 57 -12.35 7.07 2.82
N VAL A 58 -12.28 6.47 1.62
CA VAL A 58 -12.97 5.22 1.32
C VAL A 58 -12.41 4.06 2.15
N VAL A 59 -11.09 4.01 2.38
CA VAL A 59 -10.47 3.01 3.27
C VAL A 59 -11.09 3.08 4.67
N HIS A 60 -11.16 4.28 5.27
CA HIS A 60 -11.67 4.44 6.63
C HIS A 60 -13.15 4.08 6.73
N ASP A 61 -13.96 4.65 5.85
CA ASP A 61 -15.41 4.54 5.92
C ASP A 61 -15.84 3.08 5.74
N TYR A 62 -15.33 2.40 4.70
CA TYR A 62 -15.71 1.03 4.41
C TYR A 62 -15.09 0.02 5.37
N PHE A 63 -13.91 0.28 5.93
CA PHE A 63 -13.35 -0.54 7.01
C PHE A 63 -14.22 -0.45 8.28
N THR A 64 -14.55 0.77 8.69
CA THR A 64 -15.34 1.04 9.88
C THR A 64 -16.73 0.43 9.72
N ASP A 65 -17.38 0.66 8.59
CA ASP A 65 -18.72 0.15 8.30
C ASP A 65 -18.72 -1.39 8.16
N GLN A 66 -17.64 -2.02 7.68
CA GLN A 66 -17.49 -3.47 7.73
C GLN A 66 -17.49 -4.00 9.16
N LEU A 67 -16.71 -3.38 10.05
CA LEU A 67 -16.60 -3.82 11.43
C LEU A 67 -17.89 -3.65 12.19
N TRP A 68 -18.52 -2.47 12.10
CA TRP A 68 -19.68 -2.13 12.92
C TRP A 68 -20.99 -2.70 12.41
N ASN A 69 -21.18 -2.76 11.09
CA ASN A 69 -22.48 -3.08 10.50
C ASN A 69 -22.49 -4.40 9.73
N CYS A 70 -21.33 -5.01 9.47
CA CYS A 70 -21.21 -6.26 8.72
C CYS A 70 -20.57 -7.39 9.52
N THR A 71 -20.65 -7.37 10.85
CA THR A 71 -20.19 -8.49 11.69
C THR A 71 -21.22 -8.90 12.74
N PHE A 72 -21.16 -10.15 13.19
CA PHE A 72 -21.90 -10.58 14.36
C PHE A 72 -21.31 -9.93 15.62
N ASN A 73 -22.17 -9.28 16.41
CA ASN A 73 -21.80 -8.59 17.64
C ASN A 73 -21.11 -9.48 18.70
N THR A 74 -21.33 -10.80 18.69
CA THR A 74 -20.76 -11.74 19.66
C THR A 74 -19.45 -12.38 19.23
N SER A 75 -19.16 -12.44 17.93
CA SER A 75 -18.03 -13.24 17.42
C SER A 75 -17.12 -12.50 16.44
N LEU A 76 -17.53 -11.31 15.96
CA LEU A 76 -16.86 -10.57 14.89
C LEU A 76 -16.76 -11.34 13.56
N LEU A 77 -17.44 -12.49 13.44
CA LEU A 77 -17.56 -13.18 12.16
C LEU A 77 -18.34 -12.30 11.19
N ASN A 78 -17.86 -12.25 9.95
CA ASN A 78 -18.42 -11.35 8.95
C ASN A 78 -19.78 -11.85 8.43
N GLN A 79 -20.71 -10.91 8.25
CA GLN A 79 -22.02 -11.10 7.67
C GLN A 79 -22.04 -10.58 6.23
N GLY A 80 -22.69 -11.30 5.31
CA GLY A 80 -22.74 -10.91 3.91
C GLY A 80 -23.91 -11.52 3.15
N TYR A 81 -24.81 -10.68 2.64
CA TYR A 81 -25.95 -11.12 1.83
C TYR A 81 -25.51 -11.98 0.62
N PRO A 82 -26.19 -13.11 0.31
CA PRO A 82 -27.44 -13.62 0.90
C PRO A 82 -27.25 -14.55 2.12
N ALA A 83 -26.03 -14.77 2.60
CA ALA A 83 -25.74 -15.70 3.69
C ALA A 83 -25.53 -14.98 5.03
N ALA A 84 -25.87 -15.64 6.14
CA ALA A 84 -25.66 -15.04 7.46
C ALA A 84 -24.16 -14.88 7.79
N PHE A 85 -23.33 -15.88 7.46
CA PHE A 85 -21.88 -15.88 7.71
C PHE A 85 -21.10 -16.14 6.41
N GLN A 86 -20.07 -15.33 6.14
CA GLN A 86 -19.06 -15.56 5.11
C GLN A 86 -17.68 -15.14 5.62
N ILE A 87 -16.68 -16.02 5.55
CA ILE A 87 -15.35 -15.75 6.12
C ILE A 87 -14.49 -14.82 5.24
N ASP A 88 -14.86 -14.68 3.97
CA ASP A 88 -14.14 -13.86 2.99
C ASP A 88 -14.00 -12.40 3.43
N GLY A 89 -15.04 -11.82 4.04
CA GLY A 89 -14.98 -10.45 4.56
C GLY A 89 -14.05 -10.31 5.76
N ASN A 90 -13.85 -11.33 6.60
CA ASN A 90 -12.85 -11.27 7.67
C ASN A 90 -11.44 -11.19 7.08
N PHE A 91 -11.08 -12.10 6.16
CA PHE A 91 -9.75 -12.13 5.56
C PHE A 91 -9.49 -10.94 4.65
N GLY A 92 -10.47 -10.58 3.81
CA GLY A 92 -10.35 -9.47 2.88
C GLY A 92 -10.17 -8.13 3.61
N THR A 93 -10.85 -7.92 4.73
CA THR A 93 -10.69 -6.68 5.51
C THR A 93 -9.32 -6.59 6.15
N THR A 94 -8.77 -7.69 6.70
CA THR A 94 -7.38 -7.71 7.16
C THR A 94 -6.41 -7.38 6.02
N ALA A 95 -6.60 -7.96 4.84
CA ALA A 95 -5.78 -7.65 3.67
C ALA A 95 -5.89 -6.17 3.25
N GLY A 96 -7.09 -5.59 3.30
CA GLY A 96 -7.33 -4.17 3.04
C GLY A 96 -6.60 -3.24 4.01
N VAL A 97 -6.59 -3.56 5.31
CA VAL A 97 -5.83 -2.81 6.32
C VAL A 97 -4.33 -2.87 6.03
N VAL A 98 -3.80 -4.06 5.70
CA VAL A 98 -2.39 -4.20 5.34
C VAL A 98 -2.06 -3.39 4.08
N GLU A 99 -2.87 -3.47 3.03
CA GLU A 99 -2.65 -2.71 1.78
C GLU A 99 -2.75 -1.18 1.98
N ALA A 100 -3.47 -0.71 3.00
CA ALA A 100 -3.52 0.71 3.34
C ALA A 100 -2.21 1.19 4.01
N LEU A 101 -1.58 0.31 4.79
CA LEU A 101 -0.36 0.57 5.55
C LEU A 101 0.91 0.29 4.73
N LEU A 102 0.93 -0.77 3.92
CA LEU A 102 2.10 -1.26 3.21
C LEU A 102 1.71 -1.80 1.84
N GLN A 103 2.37 -1.32 0.78
CA GLN A 103 2.22 -1.89 -0.56
C GLN A 103 3.58 -2.33 -1.11
N SER A 104 3.58 -3.43 -1.86
CA SER A 104 4.81 -3.98 -2.45
C SER A 104 4.55 -4.67 -3.77
N HIS A 105 3.59 -4.16 -4.56
CA HIS A 105 3.10 -4.81 -5.77
C HIS A 105 3.68 -4.20 -7.06
N GLU A 106 4.26 -3.00 -6.97
CA GLU A 106 4.97 -2.34 -8.07
C GLU A 106 6.44 -2.75 -8.07
N SER A 107 7.10 -2.54 -9.20
CA SER A 107 8.54 -2.77 -9.36
C SER A 107 9.16 -1.67 -10.20
N ILE A 108 10.44 -1.42 -9.99
CA ILE A 108 11.25 -0.44 -10.72
C ILE A 108 12.27 -1.20 -11.57
N SER A 109 12.44 -0.78 -12.82
CA SER A 109 13.45 -1.35 -13.70
C SER A 109 14.83 -0.93 -13.23
N ILE A 110 15.74 -1.88 -13.07
CA ILE A 110 17.14 -1.63 -12.76
C ILE A 110 17.90 -1.49 -14.07
N VAL A 111 18.36 -0.28 -14.36
CA VAL A 111 19.30 0.02 -15.44
C VAL A 111 20.57 0.61 -14.84
N ASN A 112 21.73 0.39 -15.48
CA ASN A 112 23.03 0.83 -14.96
C ASN A 112 23.00 2.29 -14.48
N GLY A 113 23.32 2.54 -13.20
CA GLY A 113 23.29 3.87 -12.58
C GLY A 113 21.98 4.22 -11.85
N THR A 114 21.02 3.31 -11.74
CA THR A 114 19.82 3.51 -10.90
C THR A 114 20.19 3.43 -9.41
N GLY A 115 20.14 4.58 -8.73
CA GLY A 115 20.32 4.73 -7.29
C GLY A 115 19.14 5.46 -6.68
N ASN A 116 19.39 6.25 -5.63
CA ASN A 116 18.36 7.11 -5.06
C ASN A 116 17.90 8.15 -6.08
N SER A 117 16.59 8.44 -6.09
CA SER A 117 15.99 9.33 -7.09
C SER A 117 14.85 10.15 -6.50
N THR A 118 14.57 11.30 -7.13
CA THR A 118 13.33 12.07 -6.92
C THR A 118 12.10 11.36 -7.50
N GLY A 119 12.31 10.31 -8.31
CA GLY A 119 11.27 9.48 -8.91
C GLY A 119 11.11 9.70 -10.40
N THR A 120 11.34 10.92 -10.91
CA THR A 120 11.23 11.27 -12.34
C THR A 120 12.25 10.56 -13.24
N GLY A 121 13.42 10.20 -12.68
CA GLY A 121 14.44 9.40 -13.37
C GLY A 121 14.23 7.88 -13.29
N LEU A 122 13.18 7.41 -12.62
CA LEU A 122 12.90 5.98 -12.47
C LEU A 122 11.87 5.51 -13.49
N ARG A 123 12.04 4.28 -13.97
CA ARG A 123 11.10 3.62 -14.88
C ARG A 123 10.33 2.52 -14.14
N PRO A 124 8.99 2.49 -14.19
CA PRO A 124 8.23 1.35 -13.72
C PRO A 124 8.60 0.09 -14.53
N ALA A 125 8.73 -1.04 -13.84
CA ALA A 125 8.97 -2.33 -14.47
C ALA A 125 7.66 -3.05 -14.78
N TYR A 126 7.61 -3.72 -15.92
CA TYR A 126 6.45 -4.46 -16.41
C TYR A 126 6.76 -5.95 -16.59
N THR A 127 5.74 -6.71 -16.99
CA THR A 127 5.89 -8.11 -17.39
C THR A 127 6.90 -8.20 -18.54
N GLY A 128 7.92 -9.04 -18.39
CA GLY A 128 9.02 -9.19 -19.34
C GLY A 128 10.31 -8.44 -18.96
N ASP A 129 10.24 -7.44 -18.07
CA ASP A 129 11.46 -6.83 -17.53
C ASP A 129 12.19 -7.86 -16.63
N LEU A 130 13.44 -8.16 -17.01
CA LEU A 130 14.31 -9.15 -16.35
C LEU A 130 14.98 -8.57 -15.09
N ASN A 131 15.52 -7.35 -15.20
CA ASN A 131 16.23 -6.68 -14.12
C ASN A 131 15.29 -5.65 -13.47
N LYS A 132 14.71 -6.01 -12.33
CA LYS A 132 13.78 -5.15 -11.59
C LYS A 132 13.85 -5.43 -10.09
N ALA A 133 13.60 -4.39 -9.31
CA ALA A 133 13.48 -4.46 -7.86
C ALA A 133 12.05 -4.11 -7.44
N VAL A 134 11.57 -4.75 -6.37
CA VAL A 134 10.25 -4.43 -5.80
C VAL A 134 10.26 -3.02 -5.22
N LEU A 135 9.14 -2.30 -5.36
CA LEU A 135 8.92 -1.04 -4.65
C LEU A 135 8.12 -1.29 -3.37
N ILE A 136 8.72 -1.01 -2.21
CA ILE A 136 8.09 -1.01 -0.91
C ILE A 136 7.55 0.41 -0.63
N ARG A 137 6.24 0.56 -0.53
CA ARG A 137 5.56 1.81 -0.16
C ARG A 137 5.11 1.77 1.28
N LEU A 138 5.64 2.68 2.08
CA LEU A 138 5.23 2.87 3.47
C LEU A 138 4.06 3.85 3.52
N LEU A 139 3.04 3.55 4.33
CA LEU A 139 1.86 4.39 4.59
C LEU A 139 1.20 4.99 3.33
N PRO A 140 0.95 4.22 2.26
CA PRO A 140 0.43 4.75 1.00
C PRO A 140 -1.00 5.30 1.13
N ALA A 141 -1.81 4.73 2.01
CA ALA A 141 -3.21 5.09 2.19
C ALA A 141 -3.64 5.07 3.67
N LEU A 142 -2.78 5.57 4.57
CA LEU A 142 -3.10 5.69 5.99
C LEU A 142 -4.24 6.72 6.20
N PRO A 143 -5.42 6.32 6.72
CA PRO A 143 -6.46 7.27 7.04
C PRO A 143 -6.08 8.20 8.20
N PRO A 144 -6.45 9.50 8.15
CA PRO A 144 -6.15 10.44 9.24
C PRO A 144 -6.66 9.97 10.61
N ALA A 145 -7.83 9.31 10.65
CA ALA A 145 -8.42 8.78 11.88
C ALA A 145 -7.56 7.71 12.57
N TRP A 146 -6.66 7.03 11.84
CA TRP A 146 -5.77 6.02 12.42
C TRP A 146 -4.52 6.62 13.09
N GLY A 147 -4.27 7.92 12.90
CA GLY A 147 -3.29 8.68 13.68
C GLY A 147 -3.93 9.42 14.86
N ALA A 148 -5.20 9.82 14.76
CA ALA A 148 -5.83 10.80 15.65
C ALA A 148 -5.71 10.53 17.17
N ASN A 149 -5.53 9.28 17.60
CA ASN A 149 -5.39 8.89 19.00
C ASN A 149 -3.93 8.75 19.47
N GLY A 150 -3.07 9.70 19.12
CA GLY A 150 -1.66 9.73 19.55
C GLY A 150 -0.69 8.95 18.67
N GLY A 151 -1.09 8.62 17.44
CA GLY A 151 -0.31 7.86 16.48
C GLY A 151 -0.57 6.37 16.52
N GLY A 152 0.31 5.60 15.90
CA GLY A 152 0.15 4.16 15.78
C GLY A 152 1.42 3.44 15.33
N SER A 153 1.38 2.11 15.37
CA SER A 153 2.46 1.27 14.88
C SER A 153 1.97 -0.08 14.39
N VAL A 154 2.77 -0.72 13.55
CA VAL A 154 2.56 -2.08 13.08
C VAL A 154 3.90 -2.80 13.00
N SER A 155 3.88 -4.11 13.29
CA SER A 155 5.06 -4.96 13.21
C SER A 155 4.74 -6.30 12.55
N GLY A 156 5.74 -6.90 11.91
CA GLY A 156 5.64 -8.21 11.29
C GLY A 156 4.95 -8.23 9.92
N LEU A 157 4.76 -7.08 9.26
CA LEU A 157 4.23 -7.08 7.89
C LEU A 157 5.28 -7.62 6.92
N MET A 158 4.81 -8.27 5.86
CA MET A 158 5.68 -8.82 4.83
C MET A 158 5.44 -8.10 3.49
N ALA A 159 6.52 -7.61 2.90
CA ALA A 159 6.55 -7.13 1.53
C ALA A 159 7.09 -8.23 0.58
N ARG A 160 6.65 -8.19 -0.69
CA ARG A 160 7.18 -9.06 -1.75
C ARG A 160 8.71 -8.91 -1.84
N GLY A 161 9.41 -9.97 -2.23
CA GLY A 161 10.88 -10.02 -2.20
C GLY A 161 11.46 -10.48 -0.86
N GLY A 162 10.61 -10.83 0.12
CA GLY A 162 11.04 -11.40 1.40
C GLY A 162 11.49 -10.34 2.41
N PHE A 163 10.85 -9.17 2.41
CA PHE A 163 11.17 -8.09 3.34
C PHE A 163 10.16 -8.03 4.48
N GLY A 164 10.65 -8.16 5.72
CA GLY A 164 9.85 -7.88 6.92
C GLY A 164 9.85 -6.39 7.20
N VAL A 165 8.69 -5.81 7.55
CA VAL A 165 8.52 -4.37 7.77
C VAL A 165 7.83 -4.10 9.09
N ASN A 166 8.48 -3.27 9.90
CA ASN A 166 7.87 -2.65 11.08
C ASN A 166 7.86 -1.14 10.88
N MET A 167 6.83 -0.45 11.35
CA MET A 167 6.77 1.01 11.25
C MET A 167 5.88 1.63 12.30
N SER A 168 6.14 2.89 12.62
CA SER A 168 5.35 3.74 13.50
C SER A 168 5.07 5.09 12.86
N TRP A 169 3.97 5.72 13.27
CA TRP A 169 3.56 7.05 12.82
C TRP A 169 3.01 7.89 13.98
N SER A 170 3.09 9.20 13.80
CA SER A 170 2.60 10.20 14.75
C SER A 170 1.08 10.38 14.71
N ASP A 171 0.57 11.22 15.61
CA ASP A 171 -0.82 11.66 15.66
C ASP A 171 -1.33 12.27 14.34
N LYS A 172 -0.44 12.88 13.57
CA LYS A 172 -0.70 13.44 12.23
C LYS A 172 -0.55 12.42 11.10
N GLY A 173 -0.33 11.14 11.42
CA GLY A 173 -0.10 10.08 10.43
C GLY A 173 1.26 10.18 9.73
N GLN A 174 2.23 10.91 10.30
CA GLN A 174 3.56 11.05 9.72
C GLN A 174 4.48 9.93 10.21
N LEU A 175 5.28 9.35 9.32
CA LEU A 175 6.25 8.30 9.70
C LEU A 175 7.21 8.80 10.79
N THR A 176 7.28 8.10 11.91
CA THR A 176 8.24 8.37 12.99
C THR A 176 9.44 7.43 12.95
N GLY A 177 9.28 6.25 12.35
CA GLY A 177 10.37 5.33 12.06
C GLY A 177 9.86 4.06 11.40
N ALA A 178 10.72 3.39 10.63
CA ALA A 178 10.47 2.05 10.13
C ALA A 178 11.75 1.22 10.14
N THR A 179 11.59 -0.10 10.21
CA THR A 179 12.67 -1.05 9.99
C THR A 179 12.29 -2.02 8.88
N ILE A 180 13.25 -2.33 8.02
CA ILE A 180 13.09 -3.27 6.92
C ILE A 180 14.12 -4.37 7.11
N THR A 181 13.67 -5.60 7.33
CA THR A 181 14.52 -6.80 7.47
C THR A 181 14.55 -7.55 6.13
N SER A 182 15.72 -7.77 5.57
CA SER A 182 15.86 -8.55 4.33
C SER A 182 16.06 -10.03 4.64
N ASN A 183 15.06 -10.86 4.37
CA ASN A 183 15.16 -12.30 4.67
C ASN A 183 15.80 -13.11 3.52
N LEU A 184 15.91 -12.51 2.32
CA LEU A 184 16.38 -13.18 1.10
C LEU A 184 17.55 -12.46 0.40
N GLY A 185 18.04 -11.34 0.94
CA GLY A 185 19.17 -10.59 0.35
C GLY A 185 18.86 -9.96 -1.02
N GLN A 186 17.58 -9.72 -1.32
CA GLN A 186 17.17 -9.08 -2.57
C GLN A 186 17.37 -7.56 -2.51
N GLU A 187 17.42 -6.91 -3.66
CA GLU A 187 17.33 -5.45 -3.72
C GLU A 187 15.86 -4.98 -3.74
N ALA A 188 15.63 -3.78 -3.23
CA ALA A 188 14.33 -3.12 -3.23
C ALA A 188 14.47 -1.60 -3.42
N TYR A 189 13.37 -0.95 -3.73
CA TYR A 189 13.21 0.48 -3.51
C TYR A 189 12.26 0.73 -2.36
N VAL A 190 12.46 1.83 -1.65
CA VAL A 190 11.58 2.27 -0.58
C VAL A 190 11.08 3.68 -0.89
N THR A 191 9.79 3.91 -0.69
CA THR A 191 9.18 5.24 -0.77
C THR A 191 8.10 5.41 0.31
N LEU A 192 7.75 6.65 0.60
CA LEU A 192 6.72 7.01 1.57
C LEU A 192 5.52 7.65 0.86
N GLY A 193 4.33 7.13 1.11
CA GLY A 193 3.07 7.66 0.60
C GLY A 193 2.79 7.30 -0.87
N LYS A 194 2.21 8.25 -1.59
CA LYS A 194 1.48 8.06 -2.87
C LYS A 194 2.27 8.38 -4.14
N ALA A 195 3.57 8.65 -4.04
CA ALA A 195 4.37 9.13 -5.17
C ALA A 195 4.43 8.10 -6.31
N ALA A 196 4.05 8.46 -7.53
CA ALA A 196 4.12 7.56 -8.68
C ALA A 196 5.56 7.46 -9.23
N ILE A 197 5.94 6.28 -9.73
CA ILE A 197 7.25 6.06 -10.36
C ILE A 197 7.29 6.83 -11.68
N GLY A 198 8.35 7.60 -11.93
CA GLY A 198 8.55 8.32 -13.21
C GLY A 198 7.62 9.53 -13.43
N SER A 199 6.78 9.89 -12.46
CA SER A 199 5.86 11.04 -12.58
C SER A 199 6.50 12.33 -12.10
N SER A 200 6.19 13.47 -12.73
CA SER A 200 6.59 14.79 -12.23
C SER A 200 6.08 15.08 -10.82
N ASP A 201 4.95 14.48 -10.41
CA ASP A 201 4.39 14.65 -9.06
C ASP A 201 5.29 14.02 -7.99
N SER A 202 6.21 13.13 -8.38
CA SER A 202 7.14 12.48 -7.46
C SER A 202 8.12 13.47 -6.82
N GLU A 203 8.35 14.63 -7.43
CA GLU A 203 9.18 15.70 -6.89
C GLU A 203 8.62 16.23 -5.55
N ASN A 204 7.28 16.17 -5.37
CA ASN A 204 6.60 16.59 -4.14
C ASN A 204 6.51 15.49 -3.08
N ALA A 205 7.05 14.30 -3.35
CA ALA A 205 7.04 13.19 -2.40
C ALA A 205 7.80 13.56 -1.12
N THR A 206 7.55 12.84 -0.03
CA THR A 206 8.34 13.01 1.19
C THR A 206 9.70 12.33 1.02
N SER A 207 10.77 13.03 1.43
CA SER A 207 12.11 12.45 1.41
C SER A 207 12.30 11.52 2.60
N ILE A 208 12.88 10.35 2.36
CA ILE A 208 13.27 9.41 3.39
C ILE A 208 14.77 9.13 3.31
N ARG A 209 15.33 8.64 4.40
CA ARG A 209 16.71 8.15 4.48
C ARG A 209 16.72 6.74 5.01
N ILE A 210 17.54 5.89 4.42
CA ILE A 210 17.90 4.59 5.01
C ILE A 210 19.28 4.74 5.64
N ALA A 211 19.44 4.25 6.88
CA ALA A 211 20.68 4.40 7.64
C ALA A 211 21.92 3.98 6.82
N GLY A 212 22.94 4.86 6.78
CA GLY A 212 24.16 4.66 6.00
C GLY A 212 24.08 5.09 4.53
N GLY A 213 22.92 5.56 4.05
CA GLY A 213 22.73 6.07 2.70
C GLY A 213 22.33 7.55 2.62
N GLU A 214 22.31 8.05 1.39
CA GLU A 214 21.79 9.38 1.06
C GLU A 214 20.25 9.42 1.11
N PRO A 215 19.65 10.58 1.36
CA PRO A 215 18.20 10.72 1.33
C PRO A 215 17.65 10.70 -0.10
N GLY A 216 16.38 10.37 -0.25
CA GLY A 216 15.69 10.37 -1.55
C GLY A 216 14.19 10.17 -1.40
N LYS A 217 13.45 10.42 -2.48
CA LYS A 217 12.00 10.14 -2.54
C LYS A 217 11.72 8.66 -2.82
N PHE A 218 12.62 8.07 -3.61
CA PHE A 218 12.75 6.65 -3.82
C PHE A 218 14.19 6.28 -3.48
N VAL A 219 14.37 5.53 -2.40
CA VAL A 219 15.70 5.13 -1.92
C VAL A 219 15.95 3.70 -2.35
N HIS A 220 17.05 3.48 -3.09
CA HIS A 220 17.50 2.15 -3.47
C HIS A 220 18.12 1.47 -2.26
N LEU A 221 17.64 0.26 -2.00
CA LEU A 221 18.01 -0.54 -0.84
C LEU A 221 18.71 -1.81 -1.34
N ASN A 222 20.03 -1.77 -1.37
CA ASN A 222 20.88 -2.95 -1.55
C ASN A 222 21.00 -3.66 -0.20
N THR A 223 20.63 -4.95 -0.16
CA THR A 223 20.56 -5.67 1.11
C THR A 223 21.47 -6.88 1.19
N VAL A 224 21.73 -7.28 2.43
CA VAL A 224 22.35 -8.55 2.79
C VAL A 224 21.29 -9.36 3.56
N GLN A 225 21.21 -10.65 3.27
CA GLN A 225 20.29 -11.55 3.95
C GLN A 225 20.50 -11.51 5.48
N GLY A 226 19.40 -11.42 6.23
CA GLY A 226 19.35 -11.35 7.69
C GLY A 226 19.54 -9.94 8.26
N MET A 227 19.94 -8.95 7.46
CA MET A 227 20.19 -7.60 7.95
C MET A 227 18.91 -6.76 8.03
N THR A 228 18.89 -5.85 9.01
CA THR A 228 17.80 -4.90 9.24
C THR A 228 18.27 -3.48 8.97
N TYR A 229 17.45 -2.71 8.27
CA TYR A 229 17.72 -1.36 7.82
C TYR A 229 16.72 -0.38 8.41
N ASN A 230 17.21 0.69 9.05
CA ASN A 230 16.37 1.73 9.63
C ASN A 230 16.01 2.78 8.58
N VAL A 231 14.73 3.11 8.49
CA VAL A 231 14.18 4.16 7.61
C VAL A 231 13.67 5.30 8.47
N THR A 232 14.08 6.52 8.16
CA THR A 232 13.62 7.76 8.81
C THR A 232 13.16 8.77 7.77
N LEU A 233 12.41 9.78 8.21
CA LEU A 233 12.26 11.00 7.42
C LEU A 233 13.64 11.67 7.24
N ALA A 234 13.83 12.33 6.10
CA ALA A 234 15.05 13.06 5.75
C ALA A 234 14.87 14.58 5.82
#